data_AF-A0A5A7YCP1-F1
#
_entry.id   AF-A0A5A7YCP1-F1
#
_cell.length_a   1.000
_cell.length_b   1.000
_cell.length_c   1.000
_cell.angle_alpha   90.00
_cell.angle_beta   90.00
_cell.angle_gamma   90.00
#
_symmetry.space_group_name_H-M   'P 1'
#
loop_
_entity.id
_entity.type
_entity.pdbx_description
1 polymer ?
#
loop_
_entity_poly.entity_id
_entity_poly.type
_entity_poly.pdbx_seq_one_letter_code
_entity_poly.pdbx_strand_id
1 'polypeptide(L)'
;MASAAAVGAGVAAAATSCSRTDPGSVEVEVSARSVLAKVSTGGSPQANTDALNAAIAESVKVGADVVLPGGEYGFLGMTLPEKGRVNVRGSGRGVTTLRNEGTEPSITAHGVPGGNEYNSDWAISGLSLVATKKQPNLVGLSVQLASRFSVSDVTVFDHGIGVRHESSWDGGYDGVSVGRSGIGWQFPTTNFAPTAPLGLRNCSAVECDTAVIVENGVEALEWVGGDFAGCGRGVLLSGNETRSISLHGINFERIGGEDLVVGDDTTGPAAVTLNGCRFLRVAKGPVSVRYVRGDALSINSSRWTNYQTAVDQGPDSGRLIVNTSTGYEVDAFIAANGGVQAEGVLNASAGATSLRLTLDGPSTLPAVVGAEGVTTKVISGPGRVSVGDADFAIAPGVGCTAVVRDESDGTVRHAIRGVTGWFVSAPYQAPPRP
;
A
#
# COMPACT_ATOMS: atom_id res chain seq x y z
N MET A 1 -55.16 -20.49 65.95
CA MET A 1 -53.78 -20.46 66.49
C MET A 1 -52.88 -21.24 65.53
N ALA A 2 -51.64 -20.80 65.37
CA ALA A 2 -50.45 -21.53 64.91
C ALA A 2 -50.48 -22.50 63.71
N SER A 3 -49.58 -22.21 62.75
CA SER A 3 -48.68 -23.16 62.07
C SER A 3 -49.25 -24.23 61.12
N ALA A 4 -49.05 -24.00 59.81
CA ALA A 4 -48.85 -25.07 58.83
C ALA A 4 -47.42 -24.93 58.26
N ALA A 5 -46.56 -25.92 58.53
CA ALA A 5 -45.22 -25.97 57.97
C ALA A 5 -45.23 -26.72 56.62
N ALA A 6 -44.60 -26.14 55.60
CA ALA A 6 -44.47 -26.76 54.28
C ALA A 6 -43.01 -27.15 54.00
N VAL A 7 -42.73 -28.46 53.98
CA VAL A 7 -41.47 -29.03 53.51
C VAL A 7 -41.76 -30.37 52.83
N GLY A 8 -41.23 -30.59 51.63
CA GLY A 8 -40.92 -31.93 51.13
C GLY A 8 -41.84 -32.56 50.07
N ALA A 9 -41.67 -32.16 48.80
CA ALA A 9 -41.71 -33.00 47.60
C ALA A 9 -41.40 -32.08 46.39
N GLY A 10 -40.49 -32.38 45.46
CA GLY A 10 -39.97 -33.69 45.09
C GLY A 10 -40.46 -34.07 43.69
N VAL A 11 -40.36 -33.18 42.70
CA VAL A 11 -40.68 -33.48 41.30
C VAL A 11 -39.39 -33.61 40.52
N ALA A 12 -39.13 -34.82 40.01
CA ALA A 12 -37.97 -35.10 39.20
C ALA A 12 -38.10 -34.42 37.82
N ALA A 13 -37.28 -33.41 37.57
CA ALA A 13 -37.00 -32.99 36.20
C ALA A 13 -36.18 -34.10 35.53
N ALA A 14 -36.70 -34.67 34.44
CA ALA A 14 -35.98 -35.68 33.69
C ALA A 14 -34.67 -35.08 33.14
N ALA A 15 -33.55 -35.56 33.65
CA ALA A 15 -32.25 -35.26 33.08
C ALA A 15 -32.11 -36.00 31.75
N THR A 16 -32.60 -35.38 30.67
CA THR A 16 -32.24 -35.78 29.31
C THR A 16 -30.74 -35.57 29.17
N SER A 17 -29.99 -36.66 29.32
CA SER A 17 -28.54 -36.65 29.16
C SER A 17 -28.21 -36.34 27.71
N CYS A 18 -27.98 -35.07 27.40
CA CYS A 18 -27.15 -34.69 26.27
C CYS A 18 -25.74 -35.22 26.57
N SER A 19 -25.49 -36.47 26.18
CA SER A 19 -24.17 -37.08 26.19
C SER A 19 -23.27 -36.18 25.37
N ARG A 20 -22.41 -35.42 26.07
CA ARG A 20 -21.36 -34.64 25.46
C ARG A 20 -20.44 -35.64 24.77
N THR A 21 -20.63 -35.83 23.47
CA THR A 21 -19.68 -36.59 22.67
C THR A 21 -18.38 -35.83 22.76
N ASP A 22 -17.35 -36.45 23.36
CA ASP A 22 -16.00 -35.92 23.24
C ASP A 22 -15.70 -35.73 21.74
N PRO A 23 -15.06 -34.61 21.34
CA PRO A 23 -14.60 -34.48 19.96
C PRO A 23 -13.66 -35.66 19.70
N GLY A 24 -14.07 -36.56 18.80
CA GLY A 24 -13.31 -37.76 18.48
C GLY A 24 -11.89 -37.37 18.10
N SER A 25 -10.91 -38.16 18.51
CA SER A 25 -9.49 -37.88 18.27
C SER A 25 -9.26 -37.62 16.79
N VAL A 26 -9.04 -36.36 16.42
CA VAL A 26 -8.77 -35.96 15.04
C VAL A 26 -7.42 -36.56 14.68
N GLU A 27 -7.42 -37.55 13.80
CA GLU A 27 -6.19 -38.22 13.42
C GLU A 27 -5.28 -37.26 12.66
N VAL A 28 -3.99 -37.34 12.95
CA VAL A 28 -2.93 -36.57 12.30
C VAL A 28 -1.85 -37.55 11.85
N GLU A 29 -1.30 -37.37 10.64
CA GLU A 29 -0.17 -38.18 10.18
C GLU A 29 1.13 -37.40 10.42
N VAL A 30 2.05 -37.99 11.19
CA VAL A 30 3.27 -37.34 11.68
C VAL A 30 4.50 -38.05 11.13
N SER A 31 5.42 -37.28 10.55
CA SER A 31 6.78 -37.69 10.22
C SER A 31 7.78 -36.93 11.10
N ALA A 32 9.05 -37.33 11.07
CA ALA A 32 10.13 -36.64 11.80
C ALA A 32 10.39 -35.18 11.36
N ARG A 33 9.67 -34.65 10.36
CA ARG A 33 9.80 -33.27 9.87
C ARG A 33 8.48 -32.58 9.50
N SER A 34 7.37 -33.32 9.41
CA SER A 34 6.10 -32.80 8.89
C SER A 34 4.90 -33.37 9.62
N VAL A 35 3.85 -32.56 9.70
CA VAL A 35 2.52 -32.92 10.21
C VAL A 35 1.51 -32.71 9.09
N LEU A 36 0.93 -33.78 8.55
CA LEU A 36 -0.06 -33.68 7.47
C LEU A 36 -1.44 -33.37 8.06
N ALA A 37 -2.02 -32.23 7.65
CA ALA A 37 -3.38 -31.89 8.00
C ALA A 37 -4.37 -32.78 7.24
N LYS A 38 -5.20 -33.56 7.96
CA LYS A 38 -6.23 -34.44 7.37
C LYS A 38 -7.49 -33.67 6.96
N VAL A 39 -7.32 -32.66 6.09
CA VAL A 39 -8.41 -31.90 5.47
C VAL A 39 -9.03 -32.65 4.28
N SER A 40 -10.30 -32.38 3.98
CA SER A 40 -11.05 -33.10 2.95
C SER A 40 -11.87 -32.15 2.06
N THR A 41 -11.79 -32.37 0.75
CA THR A 41 -12.62 -31.65 -0.24
C THR A 41 -14.05 -32.18 -0.18
N GLY A 42 -15.02 -31.27 -0.02
CA GLY A 42 -16.41 -31.62 0.27
C GLY A 42 -16.68 -32.01 1.73
N GLY A 43 -15.66 -31.99 2.61
CA GLY A 43 -15.85 -32.05 4.06
C GLY A 43 -16.51 -30.77 4.60
N SER A 44 -17.07 -30.83 5.81
CA SER A 44 -17.68 -29.64 6.41
C SER A 44 -16.60 -28.61 6.82
N PRO A 45 -16.90 -27.30 6.75
CA PRO A 45 -15.97 -26.26 7.16
C PRO A 45 -15.47 -26.42 8.59
N GLN A 46 -16.34 -26.85 9.51
CA GLN A 46 -15.95 -27.14 10.89
C GLN A 46 -14.93 -28.29 10.98
N ALA A 47 -15.18 -29.43 10.31
CA ALA A 47 -14.28 -30.58 10.38
C ALA A 47 -12.88 -30.28 9.80
N ASN A 48 -12.81 -29.50 8.71
CA ASN A 48 -11.53 -29.03 8.17
C ASN A 48 -10.84 -28.03 9.11
N THR A 49 -11.60 -27.14 9.78
CA THR A 49 -11.07 -26.22 10.80
C THR A 49 -10.47 -26.99 11.98
N ASP A 50 -11.18 -28.01 12.48
CA ASP A 50 -10.72 -28.88 13.57
C ASP A 50 -9.46 -29.67 13.16
N ALA A 51 -9.39 -30.15 11.92
CA ALA A 51 -8.20 -30.82 11.37
C ALA A 51 -6.97 -29.91 11.23
N LEU A 52 -7.16 -28.66 10.80
CA LEU A 52 -6.09 -27.66 10.75
C LEU A 52 -5.57 -27.33 12.15
N ASN A 53 -6.48 -27.07 13.10
CA ASN A 53 -6.13 -26.77 14.48
C ASN A 53 -5.43 -27.95 15.18
N ALA A 54 -5.86 -29.19 14.92
CA ALA A 54 -5.19 -30.40 15.42
C ALA A 54 -3.77 -30.55 14.85
N ALA A 55 -3.59 -30.31 13.55
CA ALA A 55 -2.27 -30.38 12.91
C ALA A 55 -1.31 -29.28 13.42
N ILE A 56 -1.81 -28.06 13.64
CA ILE A 56 -1.04 -26.97 14.29
C ILE A 56 -0.65 -27.35 15.72
N ALA A 57 -1.59 -27.85 16.52
CA ALA A 57 -1.34 -28.22 17.90
C ALA A 57 -0.29 -29.35 18.01
N GLU A 58 -0.28 -30.31 17.07
CA GLU A 58 0.74 -31.36 17.03
C GLU A 58 2.09 -30.85 16.51
N SER A 59 2.09 -30.01 15.47
CA SER A 59 3.28 -29.34 14.92
C SER A 59 4.08 -28.60 16.01
N VAL A 60 3.40 -27.85 16.88
CA VAL A 60 4.03 -27.15 18.01
C VAL A 60 4.68 -28.11 19.01
N LYS A 61 4.05 -29.26 19.31
CA LYS A 61 4.60 -30.25 20.25
C LYS A 61 5.87 -30.91 19.72
N VAL A 62 5.89 -31.26 18.43
CA VAL A 62 6.98 -32.06 17.82
C VAL A 62 8.02 -31.23 17.07
N GLY A 63 7.78 -29.92 16.88
CA GLY A 63 8.69 -29.01 16.17
C GLY A 63 8.77 -29.22 14.66
N ALA A 64 7.68 -29.67 14.04
CA ALA A 64 7.59 -30.02 12.62
C ALA A 64 6.70 -29.05 11.83
N ASP A 65 6.85 -29.01 10.50
CA ASP A 65 6.05 -28.12 9.64
C ASP A 65 4.66 -28.74 9.36
N VAL A 66 3.58 -27.95 9.44
CA VAL A 66 2.23 -28.36 8.98
C VAL A 66 2.18 -28.34 7.47
N VAL A 67 1.85 -29.47 6.85
CA VAL A 67 1.70 -29.63 5.40
C VAL A 67 0.22 -29.77 5.06
N LEU A 68 -0.23 -28.98 4.10
CA LEU A 68 -1.57 -29.05 3.53
C LEU A 68 -1.48 -29.67 2.12
N PRO A 69 -2.25 -30.75 1.84
CA PRO A 69 -2.30 -31.33 0.50
C PRO A 69 -2.90 -30.36 -0.53
N GLY A 70 -2.71 -30.66 -1.82
CA GLY A 70 -3.37 -29.94 -2.89
C GLY A 70 -4.87 -30.24 -2.89
N GLY A 71 -5.70 -29.20 -2.93
CA GLY A 71 -7.15 -29.33 -2.92
C GLY A 71 -7.95 -28.09 -2.52
N GLU A 72 -9.25 -28.22 -2.76
CA GLU A 72 -10.39 -27.43 -2.30
C GLU A 72 -10.81 -27.65 -0.83
N TYR A 73 -10.56 -26.74 0.12
CA TYR A 73 -11.01 -26.92 1.51
C TYR A 73 -11.81 -25.72 2.04
N GLY A 74 -13.11 -25.91 2.29
CA GLY A 74 -13.91 -24.99 3.09
C GLY A 74 -13.46 -25.03 4.56
N PHE A 75 -13.38 -23.87 5.22
CA PHE A 75 -13.04 -23.73 6.65
C PHE A 75 -13.62 -22.43 7.24
N LEU A 76 -13.53 -22.23 8.56
CA LEU A 76 -14.18 -21.12 9.27
C LEU A 76 -13.21 -20.02 9.77
N GLY A 77 -11.91 -20.19 9.51
CA GLY A 77 -10.82 -19.39 10.09
C GLY A 77 -9.81 -20.27 10.82
N MET A 78 -8.60 -19.76 11.04
CA MET A 78 -7.50 -20.48 11.69
C MET A 78 -6.61 -19.52 12.48
N THR A 79 -6.28 -19.87 13.72
CA THR A 79 -5.42 -19.05 14.58
C THR A 79 -4.07 -19.72 14.77
N LEU A 80 -2.98 -19.02 14.45
CA LEU A 80 -1.63 -19.44 14.79
C LEU A 80 -1.41 -19.31 16.30
N PRO A 81 -0.70 -20.25 16.94
CA PRO A 81 -0.45 -20.25 18.37
C PRO A 81 0.39 -19.03 18.76
N GLU A 82 0.13 -18.47 19.95
CA GLU A 82 0.90 -17.34 20.47
C GLU A 82 2.38 -17.69 20.73
N LYS A 83 2.66 -18.97 21.00
CA LYS A 83 3.97 -19.49 21.42
C LYS A 83 4.27 -20.84 20.78
N GLY A 84 5.54 -21.03 20.44
CA GLY A 84 6.06 -22.23 19.79
C GLY A 84 6.08 -22.09 18.27
N ARG A 85 7.13 -22.62 17.64
CA ARG A 85 7.32 -22.49 16.19
C ARG A 85 6.24 -23.25 15.43
N VAL A 86 5.60 -22.59 14.46
CA VAL A 86 4.70 -23.24 13.49
C VAL A 86 4.96 -22.75 12.07
N ASN A 87 5.15 -23.68 11.14
CA ASN A 87 5.21 -23.36 9.72
C ASN A 87 4.02 -24.02 9.04
N VAL A 88 3.18 -23.25 8.35
CA VAL A 88 2.02 -23.75 7.61
C VAL A 88 2.32 -23.67 6.12
N ARG A 89 2.36 -24.82 5.44
CA ARG A 89 2.77 -24.92 4.03
C ARG A 89 1.72 -25.64 3.20
N GLY A 90 1.18 -24.93 2.21
CA GLY A 90 0.43 -25.55 1.12
C GLY A 90 1.33 -26.21 0.08
N SER A 91 0.71 -26.99 -0.79
CA SER A 91 1.37 -27.67 -1.91
C SER A 91 1.72 -26.72 -3.07
N GLY A 92 1.22 -25.48 -3.05
CA GLY A 92 1.48 -24.44 -4.03
C GLY A 92 0.33 -23.43 -4.13
N ARG A 93 0.67 -22.20 -4.55
CA ARG A 93 -0.30 -21.14 -4.89
C ARG A 93 -1.28 -21.65 -5.95
N GLY A 94 -2.59 -21.58 -5.68
CA GLY A 94 -3.63 -22.12 -6.56
C GLY A 94 -3.72 -23.66 -6.60
N VAL A 95 -2.86 -24.37 -5.86
CA VAL A 95 -2.89 -25.85 -5.70
C VAL A 95 -3.54 -26.23 -4.38
N THR A 96 -3.22 -25.51 -3.31
CA THR A 96 -3.91 -25.62 -2.01
C THR A 96 -4.72 -24.35 -1.78
N THR A 97 -6.05 -24.48 -1.68
CA THR A 97 -6.95 -23.35 -1.44
C THR A 97 -7.77 -23.57 -0.17
N LEU A 98 -7.69 -22.60 0.74
CA LEU A 98 -8.52 -22.49 1.94
C LEU A 98 -9.64 -21.47 1.68
N ARG A 99 -10.86 -21.98 1.56
CA ARG A 99 -12.09 -21.24 1.28
C ARG A 99 -12.78 -20.87 2.59
N ASN A 100 -12.68 -19.61 3.02
CA ASN A 100 -13.29 -19.13 4.25
C ASN A 100 -14.82 -18.98 4.07
N GLU A 101 -15.55 -19.77 4.85
CA GLU A 101 -17.02 -19.81 4.92
C GLU A 101 -17.55 -19.24 6.25
N GLY A 102 -16.65 -18.80 7.14
CA GLY A 102 -16.95 -18.17 8.43
C GLY A 102 -17.05 -16.64 8.37
N THR A 103 -17.12 -16.03 9.55
CA THR A 103 -17.12 -14.57 9.77
C THR A 103 -15.78 -14.02 10.23
N GLU A 104 -14.91 -14.90 10.74
CA GLU A 104 -13.62 -14.55 11.33
C GLU A 104 -12.51 -14.45 10.27
N PRO A 105 -11.38 -13.78 10.57
CA PRO A 105 -10.22 -13.76 9.68
C PRO A 105 -9.80 -15.17 9.24
N SER A 106 -9.39 -15.27 7.98
CA SER A 106 -9.03 -16.57 7.38
C SER A 106 -7.78 -17.13 8.05
N ILE A 107 -6.78 -16.28 8.32
CA ILE A 107 -5.69 -16.59 9.24
C ILE A 107 -5.48 -15.44 10.23
N THR A 108 -5.38 -15.77 11.51
CA THR A 108 -5.05 -14.86 12.61
C THR A 108 -3.68 -15.22 13.18
N ALA A 109 -2.75 -14.26 13.20
CA ALA A 109 -1.42 -14.38 13.79
C ALA A 109 -1.19 -13.21 14.76
N HIS A 110 -1.72 -13.35 15.97
CA HIS A 110 -1.76 -12.30 16.99
C HIS A 110 -0.87 -12.65 18.19
N GLY A 111 -0.08 -11.68 18.67
CA GLY A 111 0.57 -11.72 19.98
C GLY A 111 -0.39 -11.38 21.12
N VAL A 112 0.12 -11.37 22.37
CA VAL A 112 -0.73 -11.18 23.56
C VAL A 112 -1.11 -9.71 23.74
N PRO A 113 -2.39 -9.31 23.59
CA PRO A 113 -2.80 -7.92 23.71
C PRO A 113 -2.56 -7.39 25.13
N GLY A 114 -1.90 -6.24 25.24
CA GLY A 114 -1.56 -5.61 26.53
C GLY A 114 -0.38 -6.23 27.29
N GLY A 115 0.12 -7.40 26.86
CA GLY A 115 1.34 -8.01 27.40
C GLY A 115 2.62 -7.60 26.66
N ASN A 116 2.49 -7.03 25.45
CA ASN A 116 3.60 -6.78 24.51
C ASN A 116 4.42 -8.04 24.14
N GLU A 117 3.86 -9.24 24.36
CA GLU A 117 4.48 -10.49 23.95
C GLU A 117 4.16 -10.76 22.47
N TYR A 118 5.20 -10.82 21.65
CA TYR A 118 5.06 -11.05 20.21
C TYR A 118 4.78 -12.53 19.89
N ASN A 119 3.79 -12.78 19.03
CA ASN A 119 3.61 -14.07 18.37
C ASN A 119 4.78 -14.31 17.43
N SER A 120 5.57 -15.35 17.66
CA SER A 120 6.89 -15.46 17.02
C SER A 120 7.29 -16.84 16.56
N ASP A 121 8.27 -16.86 15.64
CA ASP A 121 8.79 -18.06 14.97
C ASP A 121 7.73 -18.78 14.11
N TRP A 122 6.98 -18.05 13.29
CA TRP A 122 5.96 -18.64 12.41
C TRP A 122 6.14 -18.30 10.93
N ALA A 123 5.71 -19.23 10.06
CA ALA A 123 5.68 -18.98 8.62
C ALA A 123 4.40 -19.51 7.96
N ILE A 124 3.95 -18.84 6.90
CA ILE A 124 2.88 -19.30 6.01
C ILE A 124 3.42 -19.32 4.57
N SER A 125 3.24 -20.42 3.86
CA SER A 125 3.76 -20.54 2.49
C SER A 125 2.86 -21.31 1.51
N GLY A 126 2.89 -20.88 0.24
CA GLY A 126 2.44 -21.68 -0.91
C GLY A 126 0.97 -22.11 -0.88
N LEU A 127 0.06 -21.18 -0.55
CA LEU A 127 -1.38 -21.46 -0.48
C LEU A 127 -2.22 -20.26 -0.94
N SER A 128 -3.50 -20.52 -1.18
CA SER A 128 -4.49 -19.50 -1.54
C SER A 128 -5.56 -19.38 -0.44
N LEU A 129 -5.82 -18.15 0.02
CA LEU A 129 -6.93 -17.80 0.90
C LEU A 129 -8.02 -17.16 0.04
N VAL A 130 -9.24 -17.68 0.09
CA VAL A 130 -10.38 -17.18 -0.70
C VAL A 130 -11.59 -17.02 0.21
N ALA A 131 -12.26 -15.88 0.23
CA ALA A 131 -13.55 -15.75 0.91
C ALA A 131 -14.69 -16.23 0.01
N THR A 132 -15.69 -16.90 0.59
CA THR A 132 -16.96 -17.20 -0.10
C THR A 132 -17.75 -15.95 -0.51
N LYS A 133 -17.56 -14.84 0.20
CA LYS A 133 -18.21 -13.56 -0.05
C LYS A 133 -17.36 -12.41 0.47
N LYS A 134 -17.17 -11.37 -0.36
CA LYS A 134 -16.63 -10.07 0.06
C LYS A 134 -17.54 -9.43 1.10
N GLN A 135 -17.10 -9.43 2.36
CA GLN A 135 -17.74 -8.76 3.49
C GLN A 135 -16.77 -7.71 4.06
N PRO A 136 -17.18 -6.47 4.37
CA PRO A 136 -16.25 -5.37 4.65
C PRO A 136 -15.17 -5.65 5.71
N ASN A 137 -15.52 -6.38 6.77
CA ASN A 137 -14.62 -6.65 7.90
C ASN A 137 -13.96 -8.04 7.85
N LEU A 138 -14.26 -8.87 6.83
CA LEU A 138 -13.69 -10.20 6.70
C LEU A 138 -12.25 -10.09 6.20
N VAL A 139 -11.28 -10.46 7.03
CA VAL A 139 -9.85 -10.34 6.73
C VAL A 139 -9.30 -11.64 6.13
N GLY A 140 -8.42 -11.54 5.14
CA GLY A 140 -7.65 -12.67 4.64
C GLY A 140 -6.61 -13.11 5.67
N LEU A 141 -5.61 -12.28 5.89
CA LEU A 141 -4.54 -12.48 6.87
C LEU A 141 -4.50 -11.31 7.86
N SER A 142 -4.69 -11.59 9.15
CA SER A 142 -4.66 -10.62 10.24
C SER A 142 -3.42 -10.81 11.09
N VAL A 143 -2.53 -9.81 11.13
CA VAL A 143 -1.23 -9.84 11.81
C VAL A 143 -1.15 -8.69 12.82
N GLN A 144 -0.87 -9.01 14.08
CA GLN A 144 -0.77 -8.05 15.18
C GLN A 144 0.28 -8.56 16.17
N LEU A 145 1.22 -7.71 16.60
CA LEU A 145 2.31 -8.09 17.51
C LEU A 145 3.04 -9.37 17.04
N ALA A 146 3.48 -9.42 15.77
CA ALA A 146 4.20 -10.58 15.23
C ALA A 146 5.72 -10.36 15.17
N SER A 147 6.54 -11.38 15.41
CA SER A 147 7.99 -11.28 15.16
C SER A 147 8.65 -12.54 14.64
N ARG A 148 9.79 -12.40 13.97
CA ARG A 148 10.53 -13.53 13.36
C ARG A 148 9.61 -14.36 12.46
N PHE A 149 8.88 -13.67 11.60
CA PHE A 149 7.80 -14.25 10.79
C PHE A 149 8.05 -14.13 9.27
N SER A 150 7.47 -15.04 8.49
CA SER A 150 7.55 -14.99 7.03
C SER A 150 6.26 -15.43 6.34
N VAL A 151 5.80 -14.64 5.37
CA VAL A 151 4.68 -15.01 4.50
C VAL A 151 5.18 -15.03 3.05
N SER A 152 5.15 -16.20 2.42
CA SER A 152 5.71 -16.38 1.07
C SER A 152 4.77 -17.11 0.12
N ASP A 153 4.70 -16.67 -1.13
CA ASP A 153 3.89 -17.33 -2.18
C ASP A 153 2.39 -17.53 -1.83
N VAL A 154 1.82 -16.60 -1.06
CA VAL A 154 0.40 -16.60 -0.70
C VAL A 154 -0.41 -15.73 -1.67
N THR A 155 -1.61 -16.17 -2.03
CA THR A 155 -2.63 -15.29 -2.63
C THR A 155 -3.83 -15.12 -1.72
N VAL A 156 -4.40 -13.92 -1.69
CA VAL A 156 -5.60 -13.59 -0.90
C VAL A 156 -6.66 -12.98 -1.81
N PHE A 157 -7.85 -13.57 -1.87
CA PHE A 157 -8.91 -13.16 -2.80
C PHE A 157 -10.30 -13.00 -2.18
N ASP A 158 -11.01 -11.98 -2.66
CA ASP A 158 -12.43 -11.72 -2.41
C ASP A 158 -12.78 -11.36 -0.95
N HIS A 159 -11.80 -10.91 -0.16
CA HIS A 159 -11.97 -10.46 1.23
C HIS A 159 -12.43 -8.99 1.35
N GLY A 160 -12.88 -8.58 2.53
CA GLY A 160 -13.06 -7.16 2.84
C GLY A 160 -11.71 -6.45 2.89
N ILE A 161 -10.78 -7.03 3.64
CA ILE A 161 -9.38 -6.60 3.72
C ILE A 161 -8.50 -7.82 3.41
N GLY A 162 -7.59 -7.73 2.44
CA GLY A 162 -6.71 -8.86 2.13
C GLY A 162 -5.72 -9.15 3.25
N VAL A 163 -4.84 -8.19 3.53
CA VAL A 163 -3.89 -8.26 4.65
C VAL A 163 -4.12 -7.06 5.56
N ARG A 164 -4.30 -7.31 6.86
CA ARG A 164 -4.32 -6.30 7.91
C ARG A 164 -3.11 -6.52 8.81
N HIS A 165 -2.22 -5.53 8.88
CA HIS A 165 -0.96 -5.63 9.60
C HIS A 165 -0.82 -4.45 10.58
N GLU A 166 -0.92 -4.71 11.87
CA GLU A 166 -1.00 -3.65 12.88
C GLU A 166 0.32 -3.36 13.60
N SER A 167 1.14 -4.39 13.85
CA SER A 167 2.45 -4.23 14.50
C SER A 167 3.29 -5.49 14.30
N SER A 168 4.57 -5.32 14.01
CA SER A 168 5.55 -6.40 13.97
C SER A 168 6.99 -5.93 14.15
N TRP A 169 7.88 -6.92 14.35
CA TRP A 169 9.32 -6.77 14.45
C TRP A 169 10.04 -7.92 13.74
N ASP A 170 11.05 -7.65 12.90
CA ASP A 170 11.87 -8.69 12.24
C ASP A 170 11.02 -9.73 11.45
N GLY A 171 10.44 -9.31 10.33
CA GLY A 171 9.68 -10.20 9.45
C GLY A 171 9.19 -9.52 8.18
N GLY A 172 8.50 -10.27 7.32
CA GLY A 172 8.06 -9.72 6.04
C GLY A 172 7.28 -10.64 5.11
N TYR A 173 6.97 -10.09 3.95
CA TYR A 173 6.13 -10.69 2.91
C TYR A 173 6.93 -10.81 1.59
N ASP A 174 6.93 -11.98 0.95
CA ASP A 174 7.55 -12.19 -0.37
C ASP A 174 6.59 -12.83 -1.37
N GLY A 175 6.38 -12.18 -2.52
CA GLY A 175 5.50 -12.66 -3.58
C GLY A 175 4.00 -12.69 -3.23
N VAL A 176 3.57 -12.06 -2.13
CA VAL A 176 2.18 -12.11 -1.66
C VAL A 176 1.27 -11.24 -2.52
N SER A 177 0.22 -11.84 -3.07
CA SER A 177 -0.69 -11.17 -4.01
C SER A 177 -2.09 -11.10 -3.44
N VAL A 178 -2.61 -9.89 -3.24
CA VAL A 178 -4.02 -9.67 -2.88
C VAL A 178 -4.82 -9.31 -4.13
N GLY A 179 -6.05 -9.78 -4.26
CA GLY A 179 -6.93 -9.26 -5.31
C GLY A 179 -8.43 -9.37 -5.08
N ARG A 180 -9.20 -8.56 -5.83
CA ARG A 180 -10.67 -8.42 -5.72
C ARG A 180 -11.19 -8.06 -4.32
N SER A 181 -10.30 -7.63 -3.42
CA SER A 181 -10.65 -7.26 -2.05
C SER A 181 -11.27 -5.86 -1.96
N GLY A 182 -11.78 -5.47 -0.79
CA GLY A 182 -12.11 -4.06 -0.52
C GLY A 182 -10.84 -3.23 -0.43
N ILE A 183 -10.06 -3.51 0.61
CA ILE A 183 -8.70 -3.00 0.79
C ILE A 183 -7.72 -4.14 0.49
N GLY A 184 -6.70 -3.87 -0.32
CA GLY A 184 -5.63 -4.84 -0.58
C GLY A 184 -4.80 -5.09 0.68
N TRP A 185 -4.09 -4.05 1.11
CA TRP A 185 -3.26 -4.03 2.31
C TRP A 185 -3.66 -2.88 3.22
N GLN A 186 -3.90 -3.15 4.51
CA GLN A 186 -4.17 -2.14 5.53
C GLN A 186 -3.12 -2.20 6.62
N PHE A 187 -2.52 -1.05 6.91
CA PHE A 187 -1.64 -0.81 8.05
C PHE A 187 -2.33 0.22 8.96
N PRO A 188 -3.25 -0.21 9.85
CA PRO A 188 -4.11 0.69 10.59
C PRO A 188 -3.43 1.28 11.82
N THR A 189 -4.01 2.36 12.34
CA THR A 189 -3.59 2.98 13.60
C THR A 189 -3.65 1.97 14.74
N THR A 190 -2.56 1.86 15.51
CA THR A 190 -2.46 0.95 16.66
C THR A 190 -1.97 1.65 17.92
N ASN A 191 -2.27 1.07 19.08
CA ASN A 191 -1.79 1.53 20.39
C ASN A 191 -0.47 0.86 20.81
N PHE A 192 0.08 -0.03 19.98
CA PHE A 192 1.36 -0.71 20.24
C PHE A 192 2.54 0.14 19.77
N ALA A 193 3.73 -0.15 20.30
CA ALA A 193 4.97 0.49 19.84
C ALA A 193 5.14 0.30 18.31
N PRO A 194 5.68 1.31 17.60
CA PRO A 194 5.54 1.39 16.16
C PRO A 194 6.32 0.30 15.43
N THR A 195 5.80 -0.08 14.26
CA THR A 195 6.26 -1.23 13.47
C THR A 195 7.66 -1.00 12.88
N ALA A 196 8.61 -1.90 13.16
CA ALA A 196 10.03 -1.67 12.82
C ALA A 196 10.85 -2.94 12.54
N PRO A 197 11.66 -2.95 11.47
CA PRO A 197 11.30 -2.54 10.11
C PRO A 197 10.47 -3.64 9.42
N LEU A 198 9.47 -3.27 8.62
CA LEU A 198 8.69 -4.23 7.82
C LEU A 198 9.10 -4.20 6.35
N GLY A 199 9.50 -5.38 5.84
CA GLY A 199 9.84 -5.58 4.43
C GLY A 199 8.73 -6.27 3.62
N LEU A 200 8.40 -5.72 2.46
CA LEU A 200 7.56 -6.36 1.44
C LEU A 200 8.33 -6.46 0.14
N ARG A 201 8.37 -7.66 -0.45
CA ARG A 201 9.05 -7.92 -1.72
C ARG A 201 8.09 -8.54 -2.72
N ASN A 202 8.08 -8.02 -3.95
CA ASN A 202 7.27 -8.56 -5.05
C ASN A 202 5.78 -8.77 -4.66
N CYS A 203 5.26 -7.94 -3.77
CA CYS A 203 3.89 -8.03 -3.26
C CYS A 203 2.96 -7.15 -4.09
N SER A 204 1.71 -7.56 -4.27
CA SER A 204 0.76 -6.90 -5.18
C SER A 204 -0.64 -6.73 -4.58
N ALA A 205 -1.40 -5.82 -5.19
CA ALA A 205 -2.82 -5.60 -4.92
C ALA A 205 -3.53 -5.31 -6.25
N VAL A 206 -4.41 -6.22 -6.67
CA VAL A 206 -4.98 -6.24 -8.03
C VAL A 206 -6.51 -6.24 -7.97
N GLU A 207 -7.17 -5.38 -8.74
CA GLU A 207 -8.64 -5.28 -8.79
C GLU A 207 -9.30 -5.01 -7.41
N CYS A 208 -8.59 -4.35 -6.49
CA CYS A 208 -9.12 -3.96 -5.17
C CYS A 208 -9.80 -2.58 -5.23
N ASP A 209 -10.74 -2.29 -4.32
CA ASP A 209 -11.35 -0.94 -4.28
C ASP A 209 -10.30 0.12 -3.87
N THR A 210 -9.37 -0.25 -2.97
CA THR A 210 -8.12 0.50 -2.69
C THR A 210 -6.95 -0.47 -2.54
N ALA A 211 -5.80 -0.18 -3.16
CA ALA A 211 -4.66 -1.10 -3.16
C ALA A 211 -3.96 -1.17 -1.79
N VAL A 212 -3.64 -0.01 -1.19
CA VAL A 212 -2.96 0.09 0.11
C VAL A 212 -3.50 1.28 0.92
N ILE A 213 -3.71 1.07 2.22
CA ILE A 213 -3.94 2.14 3.20
C ILE A 213 -2.88 2.04 4.29
N VAL A 214 -2.20 3.15 4.58
CA VAL A 214 -1.29 3.30 5.73
C VAL A 214 -1.78 4.47 6.59
N GLU A 215 -2.15 4.15 7.82
CA GLU A 215 -2.59 5.11 8.83
C GLU A 215 -1.38 5.44 9.75
N ASN A 216 -1.60 5.63 11.06
CA ASN A 216 -0.54 5.82 12.05
C ASN A 216 0.10 4.49 12.50
N GLY A 217 1.27 4.54 13.15
CA GLY A 217 1.89 3.38 13.82
C GLY A 217 2.91 2.58 13.00
N VAL A 218 3.25 3.02 11.79
CA VAL A 218 4.30 2.40 10.96
C VAL A 218 5.59 3.23 11.06
N GLU A 219 6.64 2.71 11.70
CA GLU A 219 7.91 3.45 11.80
C GLU A 219 8.67 3.40 10.47
N ALA A 220 8.86 2.20 9.94
CA ALA A 220 9.59 1.96 8.70
C ALA A 220 8.93 0.87 7.86
N LEU A 221 8.54 1.24 6.63
CA LEU A 221 7.99 0.35 5.61
C LEU A 221 8.85 0.41 4.35
N GLU A 222 9.44 -0.72 3.95
CA GLU A 222 10.15 -0.85 2.68
C GLU A 222 9.39 -1.83 1.77
N TRP A 223 8.97 -1.37 0.59
CA TRP A 223 8.31 -2.20 -0.42
C TRP A 223 9.14 -2.21 -1.70
N VAL A 224 9.65 -3.39 -2.08
CA VAL A 224 10.54 -3.58 -3.23
C VAL A 224 9.90 -4.49 -4.28
N GLY A 225 9.46 -3.87 -5.37
CA GLY A 225 8.77 -4.53 -6.49
C GLY A 225 7.33 -4.92 -6.15
N GLY A 226 6.47 -4.84 -7.16
CA GLY A 226 5.05 -5.12 -7.01
C GLY A 226 4.23 -4.54 -8.14
N ASP A 227 2.93 -4.83 -8.09
CA ASP A 227 1.95 -4.30 -9.02
C ASP A 227 0.67 -3.92 -8.28
N PHE A 228 0.24 -2.67 -8.44
CA PHE A 228 -1.02 -2.12 -8.00
C PHE A 228 -1.86 -1.87 -9.24
N ALA A 229 -2.70 -2.84 -9.60
CA ALA A 229 -3.26 -2.95 -10.95
C ALA A 229 -4.79 -2.98 -10.95
N GLY A 230 -5.42 -2.09 -11.71
CA GLY A 230 -6.89 -2.06 -11.89
C GLY A 230 -7.68 -1.72 -10.62
N CYS A 231 -7.03 -1.13 -9.61
CA CYS A 231 -7.67 -0.78 -8.35
C CYS A 231 -8.46 0.54 -8.44
N GLY A 232 -9.48 0.71 -7.61
CA GLY A 232 -10.26 1.95 -7.53
C GLY A 232 -9.41 3.16 -7.09
N ARG A 233 -8.49 2.94 -6.15
CA ARG A 233 -7.42 3.85 -5.73
C ARG A 233 -6.13 3.05 -5.50
N GLY A 234 -4.97 3.68 -5.68
CA GLY A 234 -3.68 3.07 -5.36
C GLY A 234 -3.41 3.11 -3.85
N VAL A 235 -2.46 3.95 -3.44
CA VAL A 235 -1.99 4.05 -2.05
C VAL A 235 -2.58 5.31 -1.37
N LEU A 236 -3.08 5.16 -0.14
CA LEU A 236 -3.47 6.26 0.75
C LEU A 236 -2.60 6.27 2.00
N LEU A 237 -1.93 7.39 2.28
CA LEU A 237 -1.09 7.60 3.46
C LEU A 237 -1.68 8.73 4.32
N SER A 238 -2.16 8.44 5.53
CA SER A 238 -2.92 9.40 6.36
C SER A 238 -2.50 9.39 7.84
N GLY A 239 -1.21 9.19 8.11
CA GLY A 239 -0.68 9.18 9.48
C GLY A 239 0.40 10.23 9.73
N ASN A 240 0.38 10.89 10.91
CA ASN A 240 1.41 11.84 11.36
C ASN A 240 2.62 11.15 12.01
N GLU A 241 2.43 10.01 12.66
CA GLU A 241 3.53 9.28 13.32
C GLU A 241 4.34 8.39 12.34
N THR A 242 3.89 8.31 11.10
CA THR A 242 4.45 7.42 10.07
C THR A 242 5.75 8.00 9.53
N ARG A 243 6.89 7.43 9.98
CA ARG A 243 8.20 8.10 9.87
C ARG A 243 8.88 7.92 8.52
N SER A 244 8.89 6.70 7.97
CA SER A 244 9.53 6.40 6.69
C SER A 244 8.77 5.34 5.89
N ILE A 245 8.27 5.73 4.71
CA ILE A 245 7.75 4.81 3.70
C ILE A 245 8.62 4.90 2.47
N SER A 246 9.15 3.77 2.02
CA SER A 246 9.97 3.69 0.81
C SER A 246 9.41 2.66 -0.16
N LEU A 247 8.97 3.12 -1.34
CA LEU A 247 8.39 2.31 -2.42
C LEU A 247 9.37 2.26 -3.60
N HIS A 248 9.87 1.07 -3.92
CA HIS A 248 10.90 0.84 -4.93
C HIS A 248 10.37 -0.04 -6.06
N GLY A 249 10.42 0.44 -7.30
CA GLY A 249 10.07 -0.35 -8.48
C GLY A 249 8.61 -0.83 -8.54
N ILE A 250 7.68 -0.10 -7.91
CA ILE A 250 6.25 -0.42 -7.91
C ILE A 250 5.63 0.03 -9.23
N ASN A 251 4.82 -0.83 -9.85
CA ASN A 251 3.95 -0.45 -10.95
C ASN A 251 2.57 -0.07 -10.40
N PHE A 252 2.07 1.08 -10.83
CA PHE A 252 0.70 1.56 -10.63
C PHE A 252 0.05 1.55 -12.03
N GLU A 253 -0.80 0.56 -12.30
CA GLU A 253 -1.37 0.36 -13.63
C GLU A 253 -2.90 0.40 -13.61
N ARG A 254 -3.51 1.23 -14.46
CA ARG A 254 -4.99 1.31 -14.61
C ARG A 254 -5.75 1.63 -13.30
N ILE A 255 -5.16 2.39 -12.38
CA ILE A 255 -5.86 2.88 -11.20
C ILE A 255 -7.00 3.84 -11.62
N GLY A 256 -8.15 3.76 -10.94
CA GLY A 256 -9.31 4.63 -11.20
C GLY A 256 -9.08 6.08 -10.77
N GLY A 257 -9.07 6.32 -9.45
CA GLY A 257 -8.75 7.59 -8.79
C GLY A 257 -7.24 7.83 -8.68
N GLU A 258 -6.75 8.53 -7.65
CA GLU A 258 -5.31 8.79 -7.48
C GLU A 258 -4.48 7.50 -7.29
N ASP A 259 -3.25 7.50 -7.82
CA ASP A 259 -2.29 6.40 -7.65
C ASP A 259 -1.63 6.46 -6.26
N LEU A 260 -1.39 7.67 -5.76
CA LEU A 260 -0.87 7.92 -4.41
C LEU A 260 -1.48 9.21 -3.83
N VAL A 261 -1.98 9.13 -2.60
CA VAL A 261 -2.36 10.30 -1.78
C VAL A 261 -1.48 10.32 -0.54
N VAL A 262 -0.81 11.45 -0.29
CA VAL A 262 0.12 11.67 0.83
C VAL A 262 -0.43 12.76 1.75
N GLY A 263 -0.79 12.37 2.97
CA GLY A 263 -1.47 13.22 3.95
C GLY A 263 -2.97 13.29 3.77
N ASP A 264 -3.66 13.74 4.82
CA ASP A 264 -5.07 14.11 4.83
C ASP A 264 -5.26 15.60 5.20
N ASP A 265 -6.51 16.02 5.39
CA ASP A 265 -6.85 17.41 5.71
C ASP A 265 -6.28 17.91 7.04
N THR A 266 -5.74 17.03 7.90
CA THR A 266 -5.25 17.34 9.25
C THR A 266 -3.80 16.92 9.54
N THR A 267 -3.31 15.86 8.90
CA THR A 267 -2.02 15.21 9.20
C THR A 267 -1.30 14.71 7.95
N GLY A 268 0.00 14.40 8.05
CA GLY A 268 0.73 13.73 6.98
C GLY A 268 2.05 13.12 7.46
N PRO A 269 2.61 12.16 6.71
CA PRO A 269 3.79 11.39 7.12
C PRO A 269 5.07 12.22 7.09
N ALA A 270 6.07 11.84 7.88
CA ALA A 270 7.33 12.58 7.94
C ALA A 270 8.13 12.43 6.62
N ALA A 271 8.34 11.21 6.12
CA ALA A 271 9.04 10.99 4.87
C ALA A 271 8.44 9.88 4.00
N VAL A 272 8.21 10.18 2.73
CA VAL A 272 7.82 9.23 1.69
C VAL A 272 8.84 9.28 0.56
N THR A 273 9.37 8.12 0.16
CA THR A 273 10.29 7.98 -0.97
C THR A 273 9.72 7.03 -2.02
N LEU A 274 9.69 7.48 -3.27
CA LEU A 274 9.36 6.68 -4.45
C LEU A 274 10.63 6.57 -5.32
N ASN A 275 11.00 5.37 -5.72
CA ASN A 275 12.21 5.14 -6.52
C ASN A 275 12.00 4.11 -7.63
N GLY A 276 12.16 4.51 -8.89
CA GLY A 276 11.99 3.60 -10.04
C GLY A 276 10.55 3.19 -10.33
N CYS A 277 9.56 3.89 -9.77
CA CYS A 277 8.15 3.53 -9.90
C CYS A 277 7.58 3.87 -11.28
N ARG A 278 6.55 3.13 -11.71
CA ARG A 278 5.80 3.34 -12.96
C ARG A 278 4.36 3.73 -12.65
N PHE A 279 3.88 4.79 -13.28
CA PHE A 279 2.49 5.21 -13.25
C PHE A 279 1.93 5.16 -14.68
N LEU A 280 0.96 4.28 -14.94
CA LEU A 280 0.47 3.97 -16.28
C LEU A 280 -1.06 3.97 -16.35
N ARG A 281 -1.60 4.74 -17.28
CA ARG A 281 -3.01 4.63 -17.71
C ARG A 281 -3.14 4.29 -19.19
N VAL A 282 -4.28 3.69 -19.51
CA VAL A 282 -4.75 3.40 -20.88
C VAL A 282 -5.44 4.62 -21.50
N ALA A 283 -6.00 5.51 -20.66
CA ALA A 283 -6.61 6.77 -21.07
C ALA A 283 -6.20 7.86 -20.06
N LYS A 284 -6.07 9.11 -20.52
CA LYS A 284 -5.60 10.23 -19.71
C LYS A 284 -6.46 10.43 -18.45
N GLY A 285 -5.87 10.13 -17.28
CA GLY A 285 -6.48 10.37 -15.97
C GLY A 285 -6.21 11.80 -15.46
N PRO A 286 -6.81 12.21 -14.32
CA PRO A 286 -6.60 13.53 -13.73
C PRO A 286 -5.23 13.61 -13.03
N VAL A 287 -5.19 13.44 -11.71
CA VAL A 287 -3.99 13.50 -10.87
C VAL A 287 -3.46 12.08 -10.61
N SER A 288 -2.14 11.88 -10.74
CA SER A 288 -1.45 10.65 -10.31
C SER A 288 -1.14 10.67 -8.81
N VAL A 289 -0.26 11.59 -8.39
CA VAL A 289 0.17 11.76 -7.00
C VAL A 289 -0.44 13.05 -6.44
N ARG A 290 -1.15 12.96 -5.32
CA ARG A 290 -1.67 14.11 -4.57
C ARG A 290 -0.90 14.24 -3.25
N TYR A 291 -0.09 15.29 -3.10
CA TYR A 291 0.67 15.58 -1.88
C TYR A 291 -0.03 16.68 -1.09
N VAL A 292 -0.84 16.28 -0.10
CA VAL A 292 -1.68 17.17 0.71
C VAL A 292 -0.90 17.72 1.91
N ARG A 293 -0.27 16.84 2.69
CA ARG A 293 0.52 17.14 3.90
C ARG A 293 1.64 16.13 4.11
N GLY A 294 2.62 16.49 4.94
CA GLY A 294 3.78 15.67 5.33
C GLY A 294 5.08 16.46 5.20
N ASP A 295 6.17 16.05 5.85
CA ASP A 295 7.40 16.87 5.89
C ASP A 295 8.21 16.78 4.59
N ALA A 296 8.29 15.59 3.98
CA ALA A 296 8.97 15.38 2.70
C ALA A 296 8.38 14.26 1.83
N LEU A 297 8.29 14.54 0.52
CA LEU A 297 8.05 13.57 -0.55
C LEU A 297 9.22 13.59 -1.54
N SER A 298 9.92 12.48 -1.70
CA SER A 298 11.03 12.31 -2.64
C SER A 298 10.64 11.34 -3.75
N ILE A 299 10.80 11.73 -5.01
CA ILE A 299 10.48 10.88 -6.16
C ILE A 299 11.69 10.83 -7.11
N ASN A 300 12.20 9.63 -7.33
CA ASN A 300 13.45 9.40 -8.04
C ASN A 300 13.23 8.38 -9.16
N SER A 301 13.82 8.63 -10.33
CA SER A 301 13.85 7.68 -11.46
C SER A 301 12.48 7.09 -11.88
N SER A 302 11.38 7.81 -11.60
CA SER A 302 10.01 7.32 -11.80
C SER A 302 9.42 7.82 -13.12
N ARG A 303 8.43 7.10 -13.67
CA ARG A 303 7.88 7.36 -15.02
C ARG A 303 6.35 7.42 -15.02
N TRP A 304 5.78 8.40 -15.71
CA TRP A 304 4.34 8.59 -15.89
C TRP A 304 3.91 8.43 -17.35
N THR A 305 2.68 7.96 -17.55
CA THR A 305 2.07 7.81 -18.88
C THR A 305 0.56 8.03 -18.80
N ASN A 306 0.04 8.99 -19.59
CA ASN A 306 -1.39 9.35 -19.70
C ASN A 306 -2.02 9.98 -18.44
N TYR A 307 -1.61 11.22 -18.11
CA TYR A 307 -2.16 12.00 -16.98
C TYR A 307 -2.38 13.48 -17.36
N GLN A 308 -3.31 14.16 -16.69
CA GLN A 308 -3.37 15.62 -16.71
C GLN A 308 -2.29 16.18 -15.79
N THR A 309 -2.17 15.64 -14.57
CA THR A 309 -1.19 16.07 -13.58
C THR A 309 -0.43 14.87 -13.01
N ALA A 310 0.91 14.85 -13.09
CA ALA A 310 1.71 13.79 -12.47
C ALA A 310 1.84 14.00 -10.94
N VAL A 311 2.13 15.21 -10.47
CA VAL A 311 2.11 15.54 -9.03
C VAL A 311 1.30 16.83 -8.79
N ASP A 312 0.30 16.75 -7.92
CA ASP A 312 -0.51 17.88 -7.43
C ASP A 312 -0.12 18.15 -5.97
N GLN A 313 0.51 19.29 -5.71
CA GLN A 313 1.06 19.70 -4.42
C GLN A 313 0.16 20.76 -3.76
N GLY A 314 -0.37 20.42 -2.58
CA GLY A 314 -1.23 21.27 -1.77
C GLY A 314 -0.46 22.32 -0.94
N PRO A 315 -1.16 23.37 -0.45
CA PRO A 315 -0.55 24.50 0.26
C PRO A 315 0.14 24.12 1.57
N ASP A 316 -0.35 23.07 2.24
CA ASP A 316 0.11 22.62 3.56
C ASP A 316 1.12 21.45 3.48
N SER A 317 1.64 21.17 2.30
CA SER A 317 2.64 20.11 2.08
C SER A 317 4.07 20.61 2.30
N GLY A 318 4.92 19.73 2.80
CA GLY A 318 6.35 20.00 2.98
C GLY A 318 7.15 19.88 1.69
N ARG A 319 8.43 19.50 1.82
CA ARG A 319 9.37 19.54 0.69
C ARG A 319 9.09 18.45 -0.34
N LEU A 320 8.87 18.85 -1.60
CA LEU A 320 8.80 17.96 -2.75
C LEU A 320 10.15 17.92 -3.48
N ILE A 321 10.76 16.74 -3.58
CA ILE A 321 12.01 16.50 -4.32
C ILE A 321 11.69 15.57 -5.49
N VAL A 322 12.01 15.98 -6.73
CA VAL A 322 11.79 15.13 -7.91
C VAL A 322 13.05 15.08 -8.78
N ASN A 323 13.67 13.91 -8.88
CA ASN A 323 14.91 13.66 -9.61
C ASN A 323 14.73 12.64 -10.73
N THR A 324 15.37 12.85 -11.88
CA THR A 324 15.54 11.86 -12.97
C THR A 324 14.23 11.20 -13.43
N SER A 325 13.10 11.93 -13.33
CA SER A 325 11.75 11.36 -13.42
C SER A 325 10.98 11.92 -14.62
N THR A 326 10.30 11.06 -15.37
CA THR A 326 9.87 11.30 -16.75
C THR A 326 8.36 11.19 -16.96
N GLY A 327 7.80 11.90 -17.94
CA GLY A 327 6.36 11.86 -18.25
C GLY A 327 6.08 11.85 -19.74
N TYR A 328 5.26 10.90 -20.19
CA TYR A 328 4.75 10.79 -21.56
C TYR A 328 3.23 11.05 -21.57
N GLU A 329 2.75 11.92 -22.48
CA GLU A 329 1.34 12.34 -22.52
C GLU A 329 0.83 12.88 -21.16
N VAL A 330 1.68 13.69 -20.51
CA VAL A 330 1.39 14.41 -19.25
C VAL A 330 1.25 15.91 -19.55
N ASP A 331 0.14 16.54 -19.14
CA ASP A 331 -0.10 17.98 -19.43
C ASP A 331 0.63 18.90 -18.44
N ALA A 332 0.63 18.56 -17.16
CA ALA A 332 1.34 19.23 -16.07
C ALA A 332 2.17 18.21 -15.28
N PHE A 333 3.50 18.36 -15.27
CA PHE A 333 4.34 17.43 -14.52
C PHE A 333 4.25 17.68 -13.00
N ILE A 334 4.28 18.95 -12.59
CA ILE A 334 3.99 19.37 -11.22
C ILE A 334 3.01 20.54 -11.28
N ALA A 335 1.87 20.41 -10.60
CA ALA A 335 1.02 21.53 -10.21
C ALA A 335 1.28 21.80 -8.73
N ALA A 336 1.63 23.03 -8.38
CA ALA A 336 1.84 23.43 -7.00
C ALA A 336 1.00 24.66 -6.69
N ASN A 337 0.31 24.61 -5.55
CA ASN A 337 -0.51 25.69 -4.99
C ASN A 337 -0.02 26.01 -3.56
N GLY A 338 1.30 26.07 -3.39
CA GLY A 338 1.98 26.25 -2.10
C GLY A 338 3.45 26.68 -2.24
N GLY A 339 4.14 26.78 -1.10
CA GLY A 339 5.52 27.26 -1.01
C GLY A 339 6.57 26.29 -1.57
N VAL A 340 6.89 26.40 -2.87
CA VAL A 340 7.86 25.52 -3.54
C VAL A 340 9.32 25.91 -3.22
N GLN A 341 9.97 25.13 -2.35
CA GLN A 341 11.43 25.01 -2.28
C GLN A 341 11.90 23.80 -3.10
N ALA A 342 12.10 24.01 -4.41
CA ALA A 342 12.57 22.97 -5.31
C ALA A 342 14.10 22.81 -5.27
N GLU A 343 14.61 22.06 -4.30
CA GLU A 343 16.01 21.61 -4.23
C GLU A 343 16.23 20.33 -5.05
N GLY A 344 16.11 20.38 -6.38
CA GLY A 344 16.33 19.19 -7.23
C GLY A 344 16.20 19.40 -8.73
N VAL A 345 16.94 18.62 -9.53
CA VAL A 345 17.00 18.77 -10.99
C VAL A 345 15.82 18.06 -11.68
N LEU A 346 14.84 18.84 -12.14
CA LEU A 346 13.67 18.34 -12.87
C LEU A 346 14.10 17.82 -14.26
N ASN A 347 13.83 16.56 -14.57
CA ASN A 347 14.32 15.88 -15.79
C ASN A 347 13.15 15.42 -16.70
N ALA A 348 12.48 16.36 -17.38
CA ALA A 348 11.37 16.02 -18.28
C ALA A 348 11.87 15.42 -19.60
N SER A 349 11.64 14.13 -19.82
CA SER A 349 12.00 13.47 -21.08
C SER A 349 10.89 13.50 -22.16
N ALA A 350 11.28 13.12 -23.38
CA ALA A 350 10.51 13.19 -24.61
C ALA A 350 9.02 12.77 -24.51
N GLY A 351 8.14 13.60 -25.11
CA GLY A 351 6.69 13.37 -25.19
C GLY A 351 5.83 14.35 -24.40
N ALA A 352 6.42 15.14 -23.49
CA ALA A 352 5.74 16.25 -22.83
C ALA A 352 5.71 17.49 -23.75
N THR A 353 4.51 17.98 -24.10
CA THR A 353 4.32 19.20 -24.91
C THR A 353 4.53 20.49 -24.12
N SER A 354 4.38 20.44 -22.80
CA SER A 354 4.75 21.52 -21.88
C SER A 354 5.26 20.98 -20.55
N LEU A 355 6.41 21.49 -20.08
CA LEU A 355 6.72 21.46 -18.65
C LEU A 355 6.22 22.77 -18.03
N ARG A 356 5.22 22.68 -17.16
CA ARG A 356 4.75 23.82 -16.35
C ARG A 356 5.24 23.68 -14.91
N LEU A 357 5.77 24.77 -14.37
CA LEU A 357 6.10 24.95 -12.96
C LEU A 357 5.42 26.22 -12.46
N THR A 358 4.55 26.10 -11.47
CA THR A 358 3.96 27.26 -10.75
C THR A 358 4.64 27.41 -9.40
N LEU A 359 4.94 28.64 -9.01
CA LEU A 359 5.66 29.00 -7.78
C LEU A 359 4.91 30.13 -7.07
N ASP A 360 4.61 29.99 -5.77
CA ASP A 360 3.88 31.02 -5.00
C ASP A 360 4.79 32.03 -4.29
N GLY A 361 6.00 32.27 -4.81
CA GLY A 361 6.94 33.25 -4.25
C GLY A 361 8.26 33.36 -5.01
N PRO A 362 9.12 34.32 -4.63
CA PRO A 362 10.46 34.47 -5.20
C PRO A 362 11.35 33.28 -4.82
N SER A 363 11.50 32.33 -5.73
CA SER A 363 12.28 31.11 -5.54
C SER A 363 13.40 31.02 -6.60
N THR A 364 14.57 30.50 -6.22
CA THR A 364 15.63 30.15 -7.18
C THR A 364 15.19 28.95 -7.98
N LEU A 365 15.21 29.05 -9.31
CA LEU A 365 14.76 27.95 -10.17
C LEU A 365 15.64 26.70 -9.97
N PRO A 366 15.03 25.51 -9.85
CA PRO A 366 15.76 24.26 -10.09
C PRO A 366 16.21 24.22 -11.55
N ALA A 367 17.39 23.66 -11.82
CA ALA A 367 17.79 23.34 -13.17
C ALA A 367 16.79 22.32 -13.76
N VAL A 368 16.24 22.62 -14.93
CA VAL A 368 15.28 21.75 -15.64
C VAL A 368 15.92 21.25 -16.92
N VAL A 369 16.07 19.94 -17.03
CA VAL A 369 16.45 19.27 -18.28
C VAL A 369 15.17 18.97 -19.06
N GLY A 370 15.10 19.49 -20.29
CA GLY A 370 14.20 18.94 -21.31
C GLY A 370 15.01 17.99 -22.19
N ALA A 371 14.52 16.78 -22.44
CA ALA A 371 15.10 15.94 -23.49
C ALA A 371 14.75 16.47 -24.90
N GLU A 372 15.37 15.88 -25.92
CA GLU A 372 15.03 16.11 -27.33
C GLU A 372 13.51 16.08 -27.55
N GLY A 373 12.98 17.12 -28.19
CA GLY A 373 11.56 17.27 -28.53
C GLY A 373 10.71 18.15 -27.61
N VAL A 374 11.21 18.60 -26.44
CA VAL A 374 10.48 19.56 -25.61
C VAL A 374 10.56 20.96 -26.22
N THR A 375 9.46 21.45 -26.80
CA THR A 375 9.43 22.74 -27.53
C THR A 375 9.07 23.95 -26.67
N THR A 376 8.37 23.76 -25.54
CA THR A 376 7.88 24.84 -24.67
C THR A 376 8.03 24.53 -23.17
N LYS A 377 8.80 25.34 -22.45
CA LYS A 377 8.85 25.41 -20.97
C LYS A 377 7.94 26.54 -20.51
N VAL A 378 7.10 26.36 -19.49
CA VAL A 378 6.27 27.42 -18.88
C VAL A 378 6.61 27.53 -17.39
N ILE A 379 7.05 28.70 -16.95
CA ILE A 379 7.20 29.02 -15.53
C ILE A 379 6.22 30.14 -15.19
N SER A 380 5.42 29.96 -14.14
CA SER A 380 4.49 30.96 -13.60
C SER A 380 4.75 31.22 -12.12
N GLY A 381 4.67 32.47 -11.67
CA GLY A 381 4.74 32.83 -10.26
C GLY A 381 4.88 34.34 -10.03
N PRO A 382 4.75 34.86 -8.79
CA PRO A 382 4.84 36.29 -8.50
C PRO A 382 6.31 36.74 -8.38
N GLY A 383 6.71 37.68 -9.23
CA GLY A 383 8.00 38.36 -9.18
C GLY A 383 9.03 37.93 -10.23
N ARG A 384 10.25 38.46 -10.12
CA ARG A 384 11.32 38.28 -11.12
C ARG A 384 11.82 36.84 -11.21
N VAL A 385 11.24 36.09 -12.15
CA VAL A 385 11.80 34.83 -12.67
C VAL A 385 12.83 35.15 -13.77
N SER A 386 14.09 34.81 -13.55
CA SER A 386 15.16 34.82 -14.57
C SER A 386 15.35 33.42 -15.15
N VAL A 387 15.63 33.33 -16.46
CA VAL A 387 15.98 32.07 -17.13
C VAL A 387 17.31 32.26 -17.89
N GLY A 388 18.25 31.34 -17.69
CA GLY A 388 19.54 31.28 -18.38
C GLY A 388 20.00 29.83 -18.64
N ASP A 389 21.10 29.66 -19.35
CA ASP A 389 21.60 28.32 -19.73
C ASP A 389 21.99 27.45 -18.53
N ALA A 390 22.35 28.05 -17.39
CA ALA A 390 22.63 27.33 -16.14
C ALA A 390 21.39 26.68 -15.50
N ASP A 391 20.18 27.10 -15.90
CA ASP A 391 18.91 26.51 -15.42
C ASP A 391 18.52 25.24 -16.21
N PHE A 392 19.48 24.63 -16.91
CA PHE A 392 19.33 23.42 -17.71
C PHE A 392 20.61 22.56 -17.57
N ALA A 393 20.49 21.27 -17.23
CA ALA A 393 21.68 20.40 -17.10
C ALA A 393 22.27 19.95 -18.46
N ILE A 394 21.57 20.22 -19.56
CA ILE A 394 22.06 20.09 -20.94
C ILE A 394 21.72 21.42 -21.64
N ALA A 395 22.69 21.99 -22.36
CA ALA A 395 22.48 23.26 -23.06
C ALA A 395 21.29 23.13 -24.04
N PRO A 396 20.24 23.96 -23.91
CA PRO A 396 19.04 23.82 -24.72
C PRO A 396 19.32 24.09 -26.20
N GLY A 397 18.69 23.31 -27.07
CA GLY A 397 18.85 23.41 -28.52
C GLY A 397 18.34 24.73 -29.09
N VAL A 398 18.87 25.11 -30.25
CA VAL A 398 18.38 26.28 -30.99
C VAL A 398 16.90 26.07 -31.34
N GLY A 399 16.06 27.03 -30.96
CA GLY A 399 14.60 26.96 -31.15
C GLY A 399 13.80 26.50 -29.92
N CYS A 400 14.44 26.10 -28.80
CA CYS A 400 13.71 25.86 -27.55
C CYS A 400 13.02 27.14 -27.06
N THR A 401 11.73 27.04 -26.71
CA THR A 401 10.94 28.15 -26.16
C THR A 401 10.81 28.02 -24.64
N ALA A 402 11.08 29.09 -23.91
CA ALA A 402 10.65 29.27 -22.53
C ALA A 402 9.63 30.40 -22.45
N VAL A 403 8.61 30.22 -21.63
CA VAL A 403 7.54 31.18 -21.38
C VAL A 403 7.55 31.45 -19.88
N VAL A 404 7.81 32.69 -19.52
CA VAL A 404 7.83 33.16 -18.13
C VAL A 404 6.63 34.07 -17.95
N ARG A 405 5.68 33.68 -17.11
CA ARG A 405 4.58 34.54 -16.67
C ARG A 405 4.87 35.03 -15.25
N ASP A 406 4.98 36.34 -15.10
CA ASP A 406 4.85 36.96 -13.78
C ASP A 406 3.36 37.07 -13.48
N GLU A 407 2.91 36.44 -12.41
CA GLU A 407 1.49 36.43 -12.02
C GLU A 407 1.09 37.65 -11.18
N SER A 408 2.07 38.47 -10.74
CA SER A 408 1.80 39.71 -10.00
C SER A 408 1.36 40.89 -10.89
N ASP A 409 1.82 40.92 -12.15
CA ASP A 409 1.45 41.95 -13.13
C ASP A 409 0.85 41.37 -14.43
N GLY A 410 0.79 40.04 -14.55
CA GLY A 410 0.28 39.33 -15.73
C GLY A 410 1.23 39.31 -16.93
N THR A 411 2.45 39.85 -16.80
CA THR A 411 3.43 39.95 -17.88
C THR A 411 3.85 38.56 -18.34
N VAL A 412 3.66 38.28 -19.63
CA VAL A 412 4.23 37.08 -20.27
C VAL A 412 5.46 37.47 -21.09
N ARG A 413 6.57 36.77 -20.86
CA ARG A 413 7.83 36.89 -21.61
C ARG A 413 8.11 35.57 -22.31
N HIS A 414 8.30 35.61 -23.63
CA HIS A 414 8.72 34.44 -24.39
C HIS A 414 10.22 34.56 -24.65
N ALA A 415 11.02 33.59 -24.21
CA ALA A 415 12.43 33.49 -24.54
C ALA A 415 12.64 32.34 -25.54
N ILE A 416 13.33 32.60 -26.63
CA ILE A 416 13.71 31.58 -27.62
C ILE A 416 15.21 31.39 -27.56
N ARG A 417 15.70 30.16 -27.39
CA ARG A 417 17.15 29.90 -27.44
C ARG A 417 17.65 30.06 -28.87
N GLY A 418 18.41 31.11 -29.11
CA GLY A 418 19.13 31.35 -30.35
C GLY A 418 20.40 30.51 -30.45
N VAL A 419 21.22 30.79 -31.47
CA VAL A 419 22.55 30.18 -31.62
C VAL A 419 23.51 30.70 -30.53
N THR A 420 23.46 32.00 -30.23
CA THR A 420 24.43 32.70 -29.37
C THR A 420 23.95 32.97 -27.93
N GLY A 421 22.68 32.75 -27.62
CA GLY A 421 22.08 33.01 -26.30
C GLY A 421 20.56 33.00 -26.35
N TRP A 422 19.90 33.35 -25.24
CA TRP A 422 18.44 33.48 -25.18
C TRP A 422 17.98 34.84 -25.74
N PHE A 423 17.04 34.80 -26.69
CA PHE A 423 16.33 35.97 -27.19
C PHE A 423 15.00 36.12 -26.43
N VAL A 424 14.94 37.05 -25.50
CA VAL A 424 13.71 37.37 -24.76
C VAL A 424 12.89 38.36 -25.59
N SER A 425 11.63 38.02 -25.88
CA SER A 425 10.65 38.93 -26.48
C SER A 425 10.46 40.13 -25.55
N ALA A 426 10.07 41.28 -26.12
CA ALA A 426 9.49 42.34 -25.31
C ALA A 426 8.34 41.78 -24.45
N PRO A 427 8.14 42.27 -23.21
CA PRO A 427 7.05 41.80 -22.36
C PRO A 427 5.71 42.01 -23.06
N TYR A 428 4.95 40.92 -23.24
CA TYR A 428 3.60 41.02 -23.77
C TYR A 428 2.67 41.41 -22.62
N GLN A 429 2.43 42.72 -22.48
CA GLN A 429 1.32 43.19 -21.66
C GLN A 429 0.04 42.83 -22.40
N ALA A 430 -0.78 41.96 -21.79
CA ALA A 430 -2.13 41.75 -22.26
C ALA A 430 -2.88 43.10 -22.22
N PRO A 431 -3.65 43.46 -23.25
CA PRO A 431 -4.45 44.68 -23.20
C PRO A 431 -5.39 44.63 -21.99
N PRO A 432 -5.64 45.78 -21.32
CA PRO A 432 -6.51 45.81 -20.15
C PRO A 432 -7.87 45.22 -20.49
N ARG A 433 -8.36 44.32 -19.63
CA ARG A 433 -9.72 43.76 -19.80
C ARG A 433 -10.74 44.89 -19.65
N PRO A 434 -11.79 44.93 -20.51
CA PRO A 434 -12.90 45.86 -20.35
C PRO A 434 -13.73 45.56 -19.09
#